data_AF-A0A972UUT8-F1
#
_entry.id   AF-A0A972UUT8-F1
#
_cell.length_a   1.000
_cell.length_b   1.000
_cell.length_c   1.000
_cell.angle_alpha   90.00
_cell.angle_beta   90.00
_cell.angle_gamma   90.00
#
_symmetry.space_group_name_H-M   'P 1'
#
loop_
_entity.id
_entity.type
_entity.pdbx_description
1 polymer ?
#
loop_
_entity_poly.entity_id
_entity_poly.type
_entity_poly.pdbx_seq_one_letter_code
_entity_poly.pdbx_strand_id
1 'polypeptide(L)'
;MAKSLVNTNAKFGTMPVFLTALSTILGAILFLRFGWAVGQVGFFGVIGIIILGHIVTIPTAFAFAEIATNQRVQGGGVYYIIFRSFGFNIDMLKDTNEFVSGYNDIGNILFVNANKVKTIN
;
A
#
# COMPACT_ATOMS: atom_id res chain seq x y z
N MET A 1 -3.12 -28.27 31.67
CA MET A 1 -3.64 -28.07 30.30
C MET A 1 -3.79 -26.56 30.06
N ALA A 2 -2.74 -25.89 29.61
CA ALA A 2 -2.79 -24.44 29.37
C ALA A 2 -3.53 -24.17 28.07
N LYS A 3 -4.71 -23.56 28.15
CA LYS A 3 -5.49 -23.14 26.97
C LYS A 3 -4.71 -22.01 26.30
N SER A 4 -4.13 -22.28 25.13
CA SER A 4 -3.48 -21.27 24.29
C SER A 4 -4.49 -20.13 24.01
N LEU A 5 -4.19 -18.94 24.52
CA LEU A 5 -5.02 -17.74 24.40
C LEU A 5 -4.80 -17.01 23.05
N VAL A 6 -3.92 -17.52 22.19
CA VAL A 6 -3.62 -16.91 20.89
C VAL A 6 -4.61 -17.43 19.86
N ASN A 7 -5.65 -16.65 19.58
CA ASN A 7 -6.57 -16.90 18.49
C ASN A 7 -5.87 -16.62 17.15
N THR A 8 -5.49 -17.69 16.45
CA THR A 8 -4.76 -17.65 15.17
C THR A 8 -5.58 -17.05 14.02
N ASN A 9 -6.88 -16.77 14.23
CA ASN A 9 -7.79 -16.16 13.27
C ASN A 9 -8.11 -14.68 13.56
N ALA A 10 -7.36 -14.03 14.45
CA ALA A 10 -7.51 -12.60 14.68
C ALA A 10 -7.19 -11.80 13.40
N LYS A 11 -8.22 -11.25 12.76
CA LYS A 11 -8.07 -10.33 11.63
C LYS A 11 -7.72 -8.95 12.17
N PHE A 12 -6.80 -8.26 11.53
CA PHE A 12 -6.51 -6.87 11.84
C PHE A 12 -7.72 -5.99 11.54
N GLY A 13 -8.02 -5.05 12.43
CA GLY A 13 -9.01 -4.00 12.20
C GLY A 13 -8.48 -2.87 11.33
N THR A 14 -9.17 -1.73 11.33
CA THR A 14 -8.77 -0.52 10.59
C THR A 14 -7.64 0.26 11.27
N MET A 15 -7.53 0.17 12.60
CA MET A 15 -6.55 0.94 13.39
C MET A 15 -5.08 0.68 13.01
N PRO A 16 -4.63 -0.58 12.83
CA PRO A 16 -3.26 -0.85 12.38
C PRO A 16 -2.95 -0.20 11.02
N VAL A 17 -3.90 -0.22 10.08
CA VAL A 17 -3.72 0.38 8.75
C VAL A 17 -3.59 1.89 8.84
N PHE A 18 -4.41 2.54 9.66
CA PHE A 18 -4.37 3.98 9.88
C PHE A 18 -3.04 4.43 10.51
N LEU A 19 -2.59 3.72 11.57
CA LEU A 19 -1.33 4.05 12.25
C LEU A 19 -0.11 3.86 11.34
N THR A 20 -0.10 2.78 10.54
CA THR A 20 0.97 2.57 9.56
C THR A 20 0.98 3.68 8.51
N ALA A 21 -0.18 4.05 7.96
CA ALA A 21 -0.28 5.14 6.98
C ALA A 21 0.21 6.48 7.56
N LEU A 22 -0.21 6.83 8.79
CA LEU A 22 0.23 8.04 9.47
C LEU A 22 1.77 8.06 9.66
N SER A 23 2.34 6.93 10.08
CA SER A 23 3.79 6.80 10.26
C SER A 23 4.57 6.96 8.94
N THR A 24 4.00 6.56 7.80
CA THR A 24 4.67 6.74 6.50
C THR A 24 4.61 8.17 5.98
N ILE A 25 3.56 8.93 6.31
CA ILE A 25 3.42 10.34 5.92
C ILE A 25 4.32 11.23 6.77
N LEU A 26 4.40 10.97 8.08
CA LEU A 26 5.27 11.69 9.03
C LEU A 26 6.74 11.23 8.91
N GLY A 27 7.32 11.37 7.72
CA GLY A 27 8.68 10.93 7.40
C GLY A 27 9.77 11.95 7.73
N ALA A 28 11.01 11.64 7.31
CA ALA A 28 12.19 12.45 7.57
C ALA A 28 12.10 13.90 7.04
N ILE A 29 11.32 14.12 5.97
CA ILE A 29 11.14 15.44 5.35
C ILE A 29 10.48 16.43 6.33
N LEU A 30 9.57 15.97 7.19
CA LEU A 30 8.91 16.81 8.19
C LEU A 30 9.93 17.35 9.21
N PHE A 31 10.93 16.55 9.60
CA PHE A 31 11.90 16.95 10.62
C PHE A 31 13.11 17.67 10.05
N LEU A 32 13.62 17.20 8.90
CA LEU A 32 14.86 17.72 8.31
C LEU A 32 14.63 18.91 7.38
N ARG A 33 13.48 18.99 6.70
CA ARG A 33 13.26 19.96 5.62
C ARG A 33 12.22 21.02 5.95
N PHE A 34 11.29 20.76 6.85
CA PHE A 34 10.24 21.72 7.20
C PHE A 34 10.81 23.03 7.77
N GLY A 35 11.73 22.95 8.74
CA GLY A 35 12.36 24.13 9.33
C GLY A 35 13.13 24.98 8.31
N TRP A 36 13.89 24.32 7.42
CA TRP A 36 14.58 25.00 6.32
C TRP A 36 13.59 25.66 5.34
N ALA A 37 12.49 25.00 5.00
CA ALA A 37 11.48 25.55 4.10
C ALA A 37 10.78 26.78 4.69
N VAL A 38 10.47 26.77 5.99
CA VAL A 38 9.89 27.94 6.69
C VAL A 38 10.89 29.11 6.70
N GLY A 39 12.19 28.83 6.88
CA GLY A 39 13.23 29.86 6.82
C GLY A 39 13.39 30.51 5.45
N GLN A 40 13.26 29.72 4.37
CA GLN A 40 13.47 30.22 3.00
C GLN A 40 12.23 30.87 2.38
N VAL A 41 11.06 30.26 2.54
CA VAL A 41 9.81 30.67 1.86
C VAL A 41 8.89 31.47 2.81
N GLY A 42 9.20 31.48 4.10
CA GLY A 42 8.38 32.11 5.14
C GLY A 42 7.18 31.25 5.55
N PHE A 43 6.53 31.65 6.64
CA PHE A 43 5.39 30.92 7.23
C PHE A 43 4.20 30.79 6.26
N PHE A 44 3.76 31.91 5.68
CA PHE A 44 2.64 31.93 4.74
C PHE A 44 2.96 31.18 3.44
N GLY A 45 4.21 31.22 2.98
CA GLY A 45 4.65 30.48 1.80
C GLY A 45 4.59 28.97 1.99
N VAL A 46 5.04 28.48 3.15
CA VAL A 46 4.95 27.04 3.49
C VAL A 46 3.49 26.59 3.63
N ILE A 47 2.60 27.39 4.23
CA ILE A 47 1.17 27.08 4.27
C ILE A 47 0.60 26.93 2.85
N GLY A 48 0.97 27.84 1.93
CA GLY A 48 0.56 27.74 0.52
C GLY A 48 1.01 26.43 -0.13
N ILE A 49 2.26 26.01 0.11
CA ILE A 49 2.80 24.73 -0.39
C ILE A 49 2.03 23.53 0.19
N ILE A 50 1.71 23.56 1.48
CA ILE A 50 0.93 22.47 2.13
C ILE A 50 -0.46 22.35 1.51
N ILE A 51 -1.14 23.48 1.27
CA ILE A 51 -2.47 23.49 0.65
C ILE A 51 -2.40 22.93 -0.77
N LEU A 52 -1.41 23.35 -1.57
CA LEU A 52 -1.18 22.79 -2.91
C LEU A 52 -0.93 21.27 -2.87
N GLY A 53 -0.17 20.80 -1.88
CA GLY A 53 0.02 19.37 -1.65
C GLY A 53 -1.30 18.63 -1.39
N HIS A 54 -2.17 19.20 -0.54
CA HIS A 54 -3.47 18.60 -0.21
C HIS A 54 -4.43 18.54 -1.41
N ILE A 55 -4.35 19.52 -2.31
CA ILE A 55 -5.13 19.51 -3.56
C ILE A 55 -4.80 18.28 -4.41
N VAL A 56 -3.57 17.78 -4.37
CA VAL A 56 -3.16 16.58 -5.12
C VAL A 56 -3.44 15.30 -4.33
N THR A 57 -3.15 15.28 -3.03
CA THR A 57 -3.24 14.06 -2.22
C THR A 57 -4.68 13.64 -1.92
N ILE A 58 -5.61 14.57 -1.70
CA ILE A 58 -7.01 14.24 -1.36
C ILE A 58 -7.70 13.50 -2.53
N PRO A 59 -7.71 14.01 -3.78
CA PRO A 59 -8.29 13.28 -4.91
C PRO A 59 -7.60 11.93 -5.15
N THR A 60 -6.28 11.87 -4.98
CA THR A 60 -5.52 10.63 -5.14
C THR A 60 -5.95 9.57 -4.12
N ALA A 61 -6.15 9.97 -2.85
CA ALA A 61 -6.63 9.06 -1.81
C ALA A 61 -8.07 8.55 -2.11
N PHE A 62 -8.93 9.41 -2.66
CA PHE A 62 -10.27 9.00 -3.10
C PHE A 62 -10.22 8.00 -4.27
N ALA A 63 -9.34 8.21 -5.25
CA ALA A 63 -9.15 7.24 -6.34
C ALA A 63 -8.70 5.87 -5.80
N PHE A 64 -7.76 5.84 -4.85
CA PHE A 64 -7.36 4.59 -4.20
C PHE A 64 -8.50 3.93 -3.42
N ALA A 65 -9.35 4.71 -2.74
CA ALA A 65 -10.51 4.20 -2.02
C ALA A 65 -11.54 3.55 -2.96
N GLU A 66 -11.77 4.13 -4.14
CA GLU A 66 -12.63 3.55 -5.18
C GLU A 66 -12.10 2.18 -5.63
N ILE A 67 -10.83 2.10 -6.00
CA ILE A 67 -10.22 0.85 -6.48
C ILE A 67 -10.26 -0.21 -5.37
N ALA A 68 -9.97 0.16 -4.13
CA ALA A 68 -10.03 -0.74 -2.98
C ALA A 68 -11.45 -1.26 -2.66
N THR A 69 -12.50 -0.48 -2.99
CA THR A 69 -13.89 -0.85 -2.74
C THR A 69 -14.49 -1.69 -3.89
N ASN A 70 -14.07 -1.44 -5.13
CA ASN A 70 -14.61 -2.10 -6.32
C ASN A 70 -13.99 -3.49 -6.57
N GLN A 71 -12.77 -3.75 -6.10
CA GLN A 71 -12.06 -5.02 -6.32
C GLN A 71 -12.06 -5.91 -5.07
N ARG A 72 -12.35 -7.22 -5.23
CA ARG A 72 -12.15 -8.19 -4.14
C ARG A 72 -10.66 -8.39 -3.89
N VAL A 73 -10.15 -7.79 -2.82
CA VAL A 73 -8.75 -7.90 -2.39
C VAL A 73 -8.44 -9.30 -1.86
N GLN A 74 -7.51 -10.01 -2.51
CA GLN A 74 -6.91 -11.24 -2.00
C GLN A 74 -5.59 -10.92 -1.24
N GLY A 75 -4.87 -11.94 -0.77
CA GLY A 75 -3.70 -11.81 0.13
C GLY A 75 -2.49 -11.03 -0.40
N GLY A 76 -2.53 -10.50 -1.63
CA GLY A 76 -1.44 -9.76 -2.28
C GLY A 76 -1.44 -8.24 -2.09
N GLY A 77 -2.34 -7.67 -1.27
CA GLY A 77 -2.33 -6.25 -0.92
C GLY A 77 -2.47 -5.29 -2.11
N VAL A 78 -1.77 -4.14 -2.05
CA VAL A 78 -1.83 -3.08 -3.08
C VAL A 78 -1.35 -3.57 -4.45
N TYR A 79 -0.35 -4.47 -4.47
CA TYR A 79 0.17 -5.00 -5.73
C TYR A 79 -0.88 -5.82 -6.49
N TYR A 80 -1.65 -6.65 -5.76
CA TYR A 80 -2.76 -7.41 -6.32
C TYR A 80 -3.84 -6.49 -6.93
N ILE A 81 -4.17 -5.40 -6.23
CA ILE A 81 -5.17 -4.43 -6.67
C ILE A 81 -4.74 -3.76 -7.98
N ILE A 82 -3.49 -3.30 -8.05
CA ILE A 82 -2.93 -2.59 -9.20
C ILE A 82 -2.88 -3.51 -10.42
N PHE A 83 -2.34 -4.72 -10.27
CA PHE A 83 -2.15 -5.65 -11.39
C PHE A 83 -3.47 -5.99 -12.10
N ARG A 84 -4.53 -6.18 -11.30
CA ARG A 84 -5.88 -6.43 -11.81
C ARG A 84 -6.51 -5.20 -12.46
N SER A 85 -6.26 -4.01 -11.92
CA SER A 85 -6.80 -2.74 -12.44
C SER A 85 -6.20 -2.36 -13.79
N PHE A 86 -4.93 -2.71 -14.05
CA PHE A 86 -4.27 -2.48 -15.34
C PHE A 86 -4.52 -3.58 -16.39
N GLY A 87 -5.32 -4.60 -16.06
CA GLY A 87 -5.72 -5.65 -17.01
C GLY A 87 -4.58 -6.59 -17.42
N PHE A 88 -3.49 -6.66 -16.66
CA PHE A 88 -2.43 -7.63 -16.92
C PHE A 88 -2.97 -9.03 -16.67
N ASN A 89 -3.06 -9.82 -17.74
CA ASN A 89 -3.43 -11.23 -17.65
C ASN A 89 -2.29 -12.00 -16.97
N ILE A 90 -2.66 -12.88 -16.04
CA ILE A 90 -1.79 -13.81 -15.33
C ILE A 90 -1.00 -14.70 -16.32
N ASP A 91 -1.51 -14.85 -17.54
CA ASP A 91 -0.88 -15.58 -18.64
C ASP A 91 0.34 -14.84 -19.24
N MET A 92 0.38 -13.50 -19.22
CA MET A 92 1.59 -12.73 -19.57
C MET A 92 2.69 -12.91 -18.54
N LEU A 93 2.35 -13.18 -17.27
CA LEU A 93 3.34 -13.47 -16.23
C LEU A 93 3.91 -14.89 -16.34
N LYS A 94 3.18 -15.85 -16.91
CA LYS A 94 3.72 -17.19 -17.20
C LYS A 94 4.79 -17.18 -18.28
N ASP A 95 4.75 -16.22 -19.20
CA ASP A 95 5.76 -16.04 -20.25
C ASP A 95 7.02 -15.32 -19.75
N THR A 96 7.00 -14.77 -18.52
CA THR A 96 8.15 -14.11 -17.88
C THR A 96 9.14 -15.08 -17.22
N ASN A 97 9.04 -16.39 -17.45
CA ASN A 97 10.02 -17.35 -16.96
C ASN A 97 11.45 -17.01 -17.42
N GLU A 98 11.63 -16.26 -18.53
CA GLU A 98 12.93 -15.72 -18.94
C GLU A 98 13.34 -14.44 -18.18
N PHE A 99 12.39 -13.61 -17.72
CA PHE A 99 12.67 -12.35 -17.01
C PHE A 99 12.78 -12.53 -15.49
N VAL A 100 12.15 -13.57 -14.93
CA VAL A 100 12.07 -13.85 -13.48
C VAL A 100 12.87 -15.11 -13.09
N SER A 101 13.60 -15.73 -14.04
CA SER A 101 14.46 -16.90 -13.77
C SER A 101 15.48 -16.69 -12.63
N GLY A 102 15.85 -15.44 -12.34
CA GLY A 102 16.74 -15.06 -11.24
C GLY A 102 16.04 -14.62 -9.94
N TYR A 103 14.72 -14.53 -9.93
CA TYR A 103 13.91 -13.95 -8.84
C TYR A 103 12.71 -14.82 -8.47
N ASN A 104 12.88 -16.15 -8.50
CA ASN A 104 11.85 -17.13 -8.15
C ASN A 104 11.18 -16.82 -6.79
N ASP A 105 11.94 -16.31 -5.81
CA ASP A 105 11.40 -15.89 -4.51
C ASP A 105 10.53 -14.63 -4.59
N ILE A 106 10.88 -13.66 -5.44
CA ILE A 106 10.07 -12.45 -5.64
C ILE A 106 8.78 -12.81 -6.38
N GLY A 107 8.85 -13.73 -7.34
CA GLY A 107 7.67 -14.28 -8.00
C GLY A 107 6.72 -14.98 -7.03
N ASN A 108 7.26 -15.74 -6.08
CA ASN A 108 6.50 -16.41 -5.02
C ASN A 108 5.84 -15.42 -4.04
N ILE A 109 6.58 -14.38 -3.63
CA ILE A 109 6.09 -13.36 -2.68
C ILE A 109 5.02 -12.47 -3.35
N LEU A 110 5.23 -12.06 -4.60
CA LEU A 110 4.33 -11.14 -5.31
C LEU A 110 3.12 -11.84 -5.95
N PHE A 111 3.29 -13.06 -6.49
CA PHE A 111 2.27 -13.69 -7.34
C PHE A 111 1.66 -14.98 -6.78
N VAL A 112 2.35 -15.72 -5.90
CA VAL A 112 1.78 -16.97 -5.34
C VAL A 112 0.77 -16.71 -4.23
N ASN A 113 0.90 -15.62 -3.45
CA ASN A 113 -0.14 -15.21 -2.49
C ASN A 113 -1.36 -14.52 -3.15
N ALA A 114 -1.19 -13.99 -4.36
CA ALA A 114 -2.28 -13.48 -5.20
C ALA A 114 -3.18 -14.58 -5.78
N ASN A 115 -2.64 -15.80 -5.94
CA ASN A 115 -3.32 -16.96 -6.53
C ASN A 115 -3.92 -17.93 -5.50
N LYS A 116 -3.53 -17.86 -4.22
CA LYS A 116 -4.21 -18.61 -3.17
C LYS A 116 -5.51 -17.90 -2.80
N VAL A 117 -6.59 -18.22 -3.52
CA VAL A 117 -7.94 -18.05 -2.98
C VAL A 117 -7.92 -18.76 -1.62
N LYS A 118 -7.98 -18.00 -0.53
CA LYS A 118 -8.12 -18.57 0.81
C LYS A 118 -9.47 -19.26 0.83
N THR A 119 -9.50 -20.57 0.58
CA THR A 119 -10.67 -21.41 0.77
C THR A 119 -11.04 -21.30 2.24
N ILE A 120 -12.15 -20.61 2.50
CA ILE A 120 -12.72 -20.47 3.82
C ILE A 120 -13.35 -21.83 4.11
N ASN A 121 -12.66 -22.67 4.88
CA ASN A 121 -13.27 -23.75 5.63
C ASN A 121 -13.47 -23.25 7.06
#